data_AF-A0A847ECF3-F1
#
_entry.id   AF-A0A847ECF3-F1
#
_cell.length_a   1.000
_cell.length_b   1.000
_cell.length_c   1.000
_cell.angle_alpha   90.00
_cell.angle_beta   90.00
_cell.angle_gamma   90.00
#
_symmetry.space_group_name_H-M   'P 1'
#
loop_
_entity.id
_entity.type
_entity.pdbx_description
1 polymer ?
#
loop_
_entity_poly.entity_id
_entity_poly.type
_entity_poly.pdbx_seq_one_letter_code
_entity_poly.pdbx_strand_id
1 'polypeptide(L)'
;MNPRINHDIRTWQRLRLLIIGRVIMLSISLLVVFVLGTLRSLLPVSPTLLYSVYAVIVGMYLLSILYTLLLGKEKYYYLNVYSQLIVDICLISFLVYLTGSIGSNYSLLYSLVIIYSAIFLGRRGALVIASFAGIAYGLLLELEYFNVIPTLYSIGRDYSVITQDVLVRIVVHILSFYLLAFLASFVVEQEKKTRSLLEEKESAFNQLDLLFRSIIESVDTGIMTTTLQGRIKTFNRAAETITGLKFHLVQDHQILEIFPEFGPFFDAKQFELNQSRREVTIMRWGGVQVHLGCSINPLKDKYGKQIGHILIFQDLTEIKRMEENLEKSKRLALIGEMAAGLAHEMRNPLASITGSIQLLGQTVNLEDTDRRLMQIIMRGKDQLDSFVRDFLLLARPIPEKRESVNVNHIADEILESTKMANQQKKNVKMTKISSGDTRAYANEGQVRQVIQNLILNAIQAVEESGNISLEIWMTKLEDKKEYAQIKVTDDGCGIEEKDIKKVFEPFFTNKEKGTGLGLAIVSRIVDGYGGKIAIESVVNQGTSVTVWLPGR
;
A
#
# COMPACT_ATOMS: atom_id res chain seq x y z
N MET A 1 9.43 -17.02 -18.08
CA MET A 1 8.83 -17.82 -19.17
C MET A 1 9.87 -17.89 -20.30
N ASN A 2 10.31 -19.08 -20.69
CA ASN A 2 11.59 -19.29 -21.40
C ASN A 2 11.52 -18.82 -22.88
N PRO A 3 12.31 -17.83 -23.33
CA PRO A 3 12.20 -17.24 -24.67
C PRO A 3 12.47 -18.22 -25.83
N ARG A 4 13.16 -19.34 -25.59
CA ARG A 4 13.39 -20.39 -26.60
C ARG A 4 12.10 -21.09 -27.03
N ILE A 5 11.24 -21.46 -26.06
CA ILE A 5 9.99 -22.20 -26.33
C ILE A 5 9.03 -21.40 -27.22
N ASN A 6 9.01 -20.07 -27.06
CA ASN A 6 8.12 -19.19 -27.83
C ASN A 6 8.64 -18.93 -29.26
N HIS A 7 9.95 -19.00 -29.47
CA HIS A 7 10.57 -18.94 -30.80
C HIS A 7 10.21 -20.20 -31.60
N ASP A 8 10.33 -21.36 -30.96
CA ASP A 8 10.10 -22.66 -31.60
C ASP A 8 8.66 -22.78 -32.08
N ILE A 9 7.66 -22.53 -31.23
CA ILE A 9 6.23 -22.60 -31.61
C ILE A 9 5.89 -21.70 -32.81
N ARG A 10 6.46 -20.49 -32.88
CA ARG A 10 6.21 -19.54 -33.99
C ARG A 10 6.87 -19.98 -35.29
N THR A 11 8.05 -20.62 -35.26
CA THR A 11 8.70 -21.15 -36.46
C THR A 11 7.94 -22.32 -37.08
N TRP A 12 7.40 -23.20 -36.24
CA TRP A 12 6.55 -24.32 -36.64
C TRP A 12 5.23 -23.86 -37.27
N GLN A 13 4.56 -22.86 -36.67
CA GLN A 13 3.34 -22.28 -37.22
C GLN A 13 3.58 -21.64 -38.60
N ARG A 14 4.71 -20.95 -38.77
CA ARG A 14 5.12 -20.33 -40.04
C ARG A 14 5.35 -21.37 -41.14
N LEU A 15 6.08 -22.45 -40.86
CA LEU A 15 6.28 -23.56 -41.80
C LEU A 15 4.97 -24.24 -42.19
N ARG A 16 4.08 -24.48 -41.22
CA ARG A 16 2.76 -25.07 -41.47
C ARG A 16 1.92 -24.16 -42.36
N LEU A 17 1.96 -22.84 -42.14
CA LEU A 17 1.27 -21.86 -42.98
C LEU A 17 1.78 -21.87 -44.42
N LEU A 18 3.09 -22.02 -44.62
CA LEU A 18 3.70 -22.16 -45.96
C LEU A 18 3.16 -23.41 -46.67
N ILE A 19 3.16 -24.56 -46.01
CA ILE A 19 2.68 -25.82 -46.59
C ILE A 19 1.18 -25.74 -46.89
N ILE A 20 0.38 -25.17 -45.99
CA ILE A 20 -1.06 -24.95 -46.21
C ILE A 20 -1.28 -24.02 -47.41
N GLY A 21 -0.55 -22.90 -47.49
CA GLY A 21 -0.63 -21.97 -48.61
C GLY A 21 -0.27 -22.65 -49.95
N ARG A 22 0.76 -23.49 -49.97
CA ARG A 22 1.14 -24.30 -51.13
C ARG A 22 0.02 -25.26 -51.53
N VAL A 23 -0.52 -26.02 -50.58
CA VAL A 23 -1.62 -26.98 -50.84
C VAL A 23 -2.86 -26.28 -51.39
N ILE A 24 -3.20 -25.09 -50.89
CA ILE A 24 -4.30 -24.28 -51.42
C ILE A 24 -4.03 -23.88 -52.87
N MET A 25 -2.83 -23.38 -53.18
CA MET A 25 -2.44 -23.03 -54.55
C MET A 25 -2.51 -24.24 -55.49
N LEU A 26 -2.01 -25.40 -55.06
CA LEU A 26 -2.11 -26.64 -55.82
C LEU A 26 -3.55 -27.10 -56.05
N SER A 27 -4.41 -26.90 -55.05
CA SER A 27 -5.84 -27.22 -55.15
C SER A 27 -6.53 -26.33 -56.17
N ILE A 28 -6.20 -25.03 -56.18
CA ILE A 28 -6.70 -24.08 -57.16
C ILE A 28 -6.19 -24.43 -58.56
N SER A 29 -4.90 -24.73 -58.72
CA SER A 29 -4.33 -25.16 -60.00
C SER A 29 -5.00 -26.45 -60.51
N LEU A 30 -5.26 -27.42 -59.63
CA LEU A 30 -5.96 -28.66 -59.96
C LEU A 30 -7.40 -28.38 -60.43
N LEU A 31 -8.11 -27.49 -59.74
CA LEU A 31 -9.47 -27.10 -60.11
C LEU A 31 -9.49 -26.43 -61.50
N VAL A 32 -8.55 -25.53 -61.78
CA VAL A 32 -8.44 -24.87 -63.09
C VAL A 32 -8.19 -25.90 -64.19
N VAL A 33 -7.26 -26.84 -63.98
CA VAL A 33 -6.94 -27.88 -64.95
C VAL A 33 -8.12 -28.83 -65.15
N PHE A 34 -8.86 -29.14 -64.09
CA PHE A 34 -10.09 -29.92 -64.15
C PHE A 34 -11.17 -29.24 -64.99
N VAL A 35 -11.41 -27.94 -64.77
CA VAL A 35 -12.35 -27.13 -65.56
C VAL A 35 -11.93 -27.03 -67.03
N LEU A 36 -10.63 -26.85 -67.30
CA LEU A 36 -10.12 -26.87 -68.68
C LEU A 36 -10.30 -28.24 -69.36
N GLY A 37 -10.19 -29.32 -68.59
CA GLY A 37 -10.46 -30.68 -69.05
C GLY A 37 -11.93 -30.93 -69.38
N THR A 38 -12.87 -30.39 -68.60
CA THR A 38 -14.31 -30.53 -68.85
C THR A 38 -14.81 -29.63 -69.99
N LEU A 39 -14.20 -28.44 -70.17
CA LEU A 39 -14.47 -27.52 -71.28
C LEU A 39 -13.70 -27.85 -72.56
N ARG A 40 -13.12 -29.06 -72.66
CA ARG A 40 -12.30 -29.47 -73.81
C ARG A 40 -13.06 -29.49 -75.15
N SER A 41 -14.40 -29.56 -75.12
CA SER A 41 -15.24 -29.39 -76.31
C SER A 41 -15.28 -27.96 -76.85
N LEU A 42 -14.98 -26.96 -76.00
CA LEU A 42 -15.00 -25.53 -76.31
C LEU A 42 -13.58 -24.94 -76.48
N LEU A 43 -12.57 -25.54 -75.85
CA LEU A 43 -11.17 -25.11 -75.93
C LEU A 43 -10.30 -26.27 -76.43
N PRO A 44 -9.57 -26.11 -77.55
CA PRO A 44 -8.71 -27.16 -78.09
C PRO A 44 -7.44 -27.32 -77.24
N VAL A 45 -7.56 -28.04 -76.13
CA VAL A 45 -6.43 -28.42 -75.26
C VAL A 45 -6.02 -29.87 -75.58
N SER A 46 -4.72 -30.11 -75.78
CA SER A 46 -4.21 -31.44 -76.06
C SER A 46 -4.29 -32.35 -74.82
N PRO A 47 -4.72 -33.63 -74.95
CA PRO A 47 -4.75 -34.58 -73.83
C PRO A 47 -3.40 -34.73 -73.13
N THR A 48 -2.33 -34.74 -73.92
CA THR A 48 -0.96 -34.95 -73.44
C THR A 48 -0.51 -33.84 -72.50
N LEU A 49 -0.86 -32.58 -72.80
CA LEU A 49 -0.60 -31.44 -71.93
C LEU A 49 -1.44 -31.51 -70.64
N LEU A 50 -2.69 -31.95 -70.73
CA LEU A 50 -3.55 -32.09 -69.56
C LEU A 50 -2.98 -33.16 -68.59
N TYR A 51 -2.58 -34.32 -69.11
CA TYR A 51 -2.00 -35.40 -68.31
C TYR A 51 -0.63 -35.03 -67.72
N SER A 52 0.22 -34.30 -68.44
CA SER A 52 1.50 -33.83 -67.90
C SER A 52 1.31 -32.85 -66.76
N VAL A 53 0.36 -31.92 -66.87
CA VAL A 53 0.03 -30.98 -65.80
C VAL A 53 -0.58 -31.71 -64.59
N TYR A 54 -1.45 -32.71 -64.78
CA TYR A 54 -1.95 -33.54 -63.69
C TYR A 54 -0.82 -34.29 -62.96
N ALA A 55 0.12 -34.89 -63.70
CA ALA A 55 1.24 -35.61 -63.11
C ALA A 55 2.14 -34.70 -62.26
N VAL A 56 2.38 -33.46 -62.71
CA VAL A 56 3.11 -32.44 -61.94
C VAL A 56 2.38 -32.11 -60.64
N ILE A 57 1.07 -31.84 -60.71
CA ILE A 57 0.28 -31.49 -59.52
C ILE A 57 0.26 -32.64 -58.50
N VAL A 58 0.09 -33.89 -58.94
CA VAL A 58 0.15 -35.06 -58.05
C VAL A 58 1.52 -35.21 -57.41
N GLY A 59 2.60 -35.03 -58.19
CA GLY A 59 3.97 -35.01 -57.65
C GLY A 59 4.18 -33.94 -56.58
N MET A 60 3.57 -32.76 -56.74
CA MET A 60 3.65 -31.68 -55.74
C MET A 60 2.90 -31.98 -54.45
N TYR A 61 1.76 -32.68 -54.52
CA TYR A 61 1.08 -33.15 -53.32
C TYR A 61 1.94 -34.16 -52.55
N LEU A 62 2.55 -35.12 -53.24
CA LEU A 62 3.46 -36.09 -52.63
C LEU A 62 4.66 -35.39 -51.97
N LEU A 63 5.22 -34.39 -52.65
CA LEU A 63 6.33 -33.60 -52.12
C LEU A 63 5.90 -32.75 -50.90
N SER A 64 4.70 -32.18 -50.91
CA SER A 64 4.15 -31.42 -49.77
C SER A 64 3.91 -32.31 -48.54
N ILE A 65 3.51 -33.56 -48.76
CA ILE A 65 3.42 -34.59 -47.71
C ILE A 65 4.82 -34.90 -47.15
N LEU A 66 5.81 -35.11 -48.03
CA LEU A 66 7.20 -35.34 -47.61
C LEU A 66 7.76 -34.18 -46.77
N TYR A 67 7.50 -32.94 -47.17
CA TYR A 67 7.91 -31.76 -46.41
C TYR A 67 7.25 -31.67 -45.05
N THR A 68 5.98 -32.08 -44.95
CA THR A 68 5.25 -32.15 -43.68
C THR A 68 5.89 -33.18 -42.73
N LEU A 69 6.32 -34.34 -43.25
CA LEU A 69 7.04 -35.35 -42.46
C LEU A 69 8.42 -34.86 -42.01
N LEU A 70 9.09 -34.06 -42.83
CA LEU A 70 10.39 -33.44 -42.51
C LEU A 70 10.29 -32.30 -41.48
N LEU A 71 9.09 -31.78 -41.19
CA LEU A 71 8.91 -30.75 -40.16
C LEU A 71 9.41 -31.23 -38.79
N GLY A 72 9.30 -32.53 -38.49
CA GLY A 72 9.65 -33.21 -37.24
C GLY A 72 11.02 -32.90 -36.60
N LYS A 73 11.95 -32.26 -37.31
CA LYS A 73 13.36 -32.10 -36.91
C LYS A 73 13.82 -30.63 -37.01
N GLU A 74 13.82 -29.92 -35.88
CA GLU A 74 14.19 -28.49 -35.78
C GLU A 74 15.57 -28.14 -36.34
N LYS A 75 16.54 -29.06 -36.22
CA LYS A 75 17.92 -28.87 -36.69
C LYS A 75 18.00 -28.50 -38.19
N TYR A 76 16.99 -28.86 -38.98
CA TYR A 76 17.00 -28.69 -40.43
C TYR A 76 16.01 -27.63 -40.94
N TYR A 77 15.53 -26.70 -40.10
CA TYR A 77 14.56 -25.66 -40.50
C TYR A 77 14.96 -24.92 -41.78
N TYR A 78 16.13 -24.28 -41.80
CA TYR A 78 16.57 -23.49 -42.95
C TYR A 78 16.77 -24.37 -44.18
N LEU A 79 17.37 -25.55 -44.01
CA LEU A 79 17.57 -26.51 -45.09
C LEU A 79 16.23 -26.97 -45.70
N ASN A 80 15.23 -27.21 -44.86
CA ASN A 80 13.88 -27.57 -45.29
C ASN A 80 13.26 -26.43 -46.10
N VAL A 81 13.26 -25.20 -45.60
CA VAL A 81 12.73 -24.03 -46.33
C VAL A 81 13.47 -23.79 -47.66
N TYR A 82 14.80 -23.87 -47.69
CA TYR A 82 15.56 -23.71 -48.94
C TYR A 82 15.22 -24.83 -49.95
N SER A 83 15.17 -26.10 -49.51
CA SER A 83 14.81 -27.22 -50.39
C SER A 83 13.41 -27.06 -50.98
N GLN A 84 12.47 -26.60 -50.17
CA GLN A 84 11.09 -26.32 -50.57
C GLN A 84 11.01 -25.27 -51.66
N LEU A 85 11.73 -24.16 -51.52
CA LEU A 85 11.69 -23.04 -52.47
C LEU A 85 12.45 -23.37 -53.77
N ILE A 86 13.54 -24.12 -53.67
CA ILE A 86 14.30 -24.60 -54.84
C ILE A 86 13.44 -25.53 -55.69
N VAL A 87 12.75 -26.50 -55.07
CA VAL A 87 11.89 -27.42 -55.84
C VAL A 87 10.69 -26.68 -56.45
N ASP A 88 10.11 -25.70 -55.76
CA ASP A 88 9.07 -24.84 -56.34
C ASP A 88 9.59 -24.08 -57.56
N ILE A 89 10.82 -23.54 -57.50
CA ILE A 89 11.45 -22.87 -58.65
C ILE A 89 11.62 -23.84 -59.82
N CYS A 90 12.21 -25.02 -59.60
CA CYS A 90 12.40 -26.02 -60.66
C CYS A 90 11.07 -26.42 -61.31
N LEU A 91 10.01 -26.50 -60.50
CA LEU A 91 8.69 -26.83 -60.99
C LEU A 91 8.06 -25.73 -61.80
N ILE A 92 8.19 -24.47 -61.36
CA ILE A 92 7.74 -23.33 -62.14
C ILE A 92 8.54 -23.27 -63.46
N SER A 93 9.84 -23.56 -63.45
CA SER A 93 10.64 -23.68 -64.68
C SER A 93 10.07 -24.75 -65.61
N PHE A 94 9.73 -25.93 -65.07
CA PHE A 94 9.11 -27.00 -65.86
C PHE A 94 7.74 -26.60 -66.43
N LEU A 95 6.91 -25.91 -65.65
CA LEU A 95 5.60 -25.43 -66.11
C LEU A 95 5.75 -24.35 -67.20
N VAL A 96 6.71 -23.43 -67.04
CA VAL A 96 7.04 -22.41 -68.04
C VAL A 96 7.49 -23.08 -69.34
N TYR A 97 8.32 -24.12 -69.26
CA TYR A 97 8.75 -24.91 -70.41
C TYR A 97 7.57 -25.58 -71.15
N LEU A 98 6.68 -26.26 -70.41
CA LEU A 98 5.50 -26.92 -70.98
C LEU A 98 4.53 -25.96 -71.70
N THR A 99 4.56 -24.68 -71.34
CA THR A 99 3.58 -23.68 -71.80
C THR A 99 4.14 -22.71 -72.83
N GLY A 100 5.30 -23.04 -73.42
CA GLY A 100 5.91 -22.28 -74.51
C GLY A 100 6.81 -21.14 -74.03
N SER A 101 7.49 -21.34 -72.89
CA SER A 101 8.60 -20.54 -72.33
C SER A 101 8.51 -19.02 -72.50
N ILE A 102 9.01 -18.49 -73.63
CA ILE A 102 9.07 -17.05 -73.94
C ILE A 102 7.68 -16.39 -73.85
N GLY A 103 6.63 -17.12 -74.23
CA GLY A 103 5.24 -16.66 -74.19
C GLY A 103 4.47 -17.07 -72.93
N SER A 104 5.12 -17.74 -71.97
CA SER A 104 4.44 -18.29 -70.81
C SER A 104 4.10 -17.21 -69.78
N ASN A 105 2.81 -17.05 -69.48
CA ASN A 105 2.34 -16.21 -68.38
C ASN A 105 2.69 -16.79 -66.98
N TYR A 106 3.19 -18.04 -66.92
CA TYR A 106 3.56 -18.69 -65.67
C TYR A 106 4.91 -18.21 -65.12
N SER A 107 5.68 -17.41 -65.88
CA SER A 107 6.90 -16.77 -65.36
C SER A 107 6.61 -15.81 -64.18
N LEU A 108 5.37 -15.33 -64.05
CA LEU A 108 4.92 -14.55 -62.90
C LEU A 108 4.94 -15.36 -61.60
N LEU A 109 4.84 -16.70 -61.63
CA LEU A 109 4.81 -17.50 -60.40
C LEU A 109 6.15 -17.50 -59.64
N TYR A 110 7.27 -17.23 -60.31
CA TYR A 110 8.56 -17.03 -59.65
C TYR A 110 8.50 -15.88 -58.63
N SER A 111 7.71 -14.84 -58.94
CA SER A 111 7.53 -13.68 -58.06
C SER A 111 6.95 -14.09 -56.70
N LEU A 112 5.99 -15.02 -56.68
CA LEU A 112 5.38 -15.51 -55.45
C LEU A 112 6.41 -16.24 -54.57
N VAL A 113 7.21 -17.14 -55.15
CA VAL A 113 8.25 -17.88 -54.42
C VAL A 113 9.29 -16.92 -53.81
N ILE A 114 9.66 -15.87 -54.54
CA ILE A 114 10.57 -14.83 -54.07
C ILE A 114 9.94 -14.04 -52.91
N ILE A 115 8.67 -13.64 -53.00
CA ILE A 115 7.97 -12.96 -51.90
C ILE A 115 7.93 -13.85 -50.65
N TYR A 116 7.55 -15.13 -50.81
CA TYR A 116 7.53 -16.07 -49.69
C TYR A 116 8.92 -16.22 -49.06
N SER A 117 9.97 -16.32 -49.87
CA SER A 117 11.34 -16.46 -49.35
C SER A 117 11.77 -15.29 -48.46
N ALA A 118 11.31 -14.06 -48.73
CA ALA A 118 11.57 -12.90 -47.88
C ALA A 118 10.93 -13.00 -46.49
N ILE A 119 9.74 -13.60 -46.40
CA ILE A 119 9.02 -13.81 -45.14
C ILE A 119 9.79 -14.79 -44.23
N PHE A 120 10.27 -15.90 -44.81
CA PHE A 120 10.83 -17.02 -44.03
C PHE A 120 12.35 -16.97 -43.85
N LEU A 121 13.09 -16.51 -44.86
CA LEU A 121 14.56 -16.49 -44.87
C LEU A 121 15.14 -15.07 -44.72
N GLY A 122 14.30 -14.04 -44.75
CA GLY A 122 14.72 -12.64 -44.70
C GLY A 122 15.50 -12.21 -45.95
N ARG A 123 16.15 -11.04 -45.87
CA ARG A 123 16.80 -10.39 -47.01
C ARG A 123 17.84 -11.25 -47.72
N ARG A 124 18.71 -11.92 -46.96
CA ARG A 124 19.78 -12.75 -47.54
C ARG A 124 19.21 -13.96 -48.28
N GLY A 125 18.22 -14.63 -47.70
CA GLY A 125 17.60 -15.78 -48.37
C GLY A 125 16.75 -15.40 -49.57
N ALA A 126 16.04 -14.28 -49.52
CA ALA A 126 15.29 -13.79 -50.68
C ALA A 126 16.17 -13.48 -51.89
N LEU A 127 17.34 -12.88 -51.64
CA LEU A 127 18.33 -12.64 -52.70
C LEU A 127 18.86 -13.95 -53.28
N VAL A 128 19.18 -14.94 -52.45
CA VAL A 128 19.64 -16.27 -52.92
C VAL A 128 18.58 -16.95 -53.79
N ILE A 129 17.30 -16.92 -53.37
CA ILE A 129 16.19 -17.52 -54.11
C ILE A 129 15.92 -16.75 -55.41
N ALA A 130 16.03 -15.42 -55.42
CA ALA A 130 15.95 -14.63 -56.65
C ALA A 130 17.09 -14.93 -57.63
N SER A 131 18.32 -15.12 -57.13
CA SER A 131 19.45 -15.56 -57.97
C SER A 131 19.18 -16.94 -58.59
N PHE A 132 18.70 -17.90 -57.79
CA PHE A 132 18.38 -19.24 -58.28
C PHE A 132 17.24 -19.22 -59.31
N ALA A 133 16.18 -18.45 -59.06
CA ALA A 133 15.08 -18.23 -59.99
C ALA A 133 15.56 -17.61 -61.31
N GLY A 134 16.42 -16.59 -61.24
CA GLY A 134 17.01 -15.94 -62.41
C GLY A 134 17.86 -16.89 -63.25
N ILE A 135 18.72 -17.69 -62.60
CA ILE A 135 19.55 -18.70 -63.27
C ILE A 135 18.66 -19.76 -63.91
N ALA A 136 17.67 -20.30 -63.20
CA ALA A 136 16.78 -21.33 -63.71
C ALA A 136 15.95 -20.84 -64.91
N TYR A 137 15.42 -19.61 -64.84
CA TYR A 137 14.67 -19.00 -65.94
C TYR A 137 15.57 -18.67 -67.14
N GLY A 138 16.76 -18.10 -66.91
CA GLY A 138 17.72 -17.77 -67.96
C GLY A 138 18.21 -19.02 -68.69
N LEU A 139 18.64 -20.05 -67.94
CA LEU A 139 19.10 -21.32 -68.49
C LEU A 139 18.00 -22.02 -69.30
N LEU A 140 16.75 -21.98 -68.84
CA LEU A 140 15.62 -22.53 -69.60
C LEU A 140 15.49 -21.86 -70.97
N LEU A 141 15.54 -20.53 -71.02
CA LEU A 141 15.42 -19.77 -72.26
C LEU A 141 16.63 -19.95 -73.19
N GLU A 142 17.84 -20.01 -72.65
CA GLU A 142 19.07 -20.24 -73.43
C GLU A 142 19.08 -21.64 -74.06
N LEU A 143 18.75 -22.68 -73.29
CA LEU A 143 18.69 -24.04 -73.80
C LEU A 143 17.67 -24.20 -74.93
N GLU A 144 16.53 -23.51 -74.84
CA GLU A 144 15.52 -23.50 -75.89
C GLU A 144 15.99 -22.71 -77.12
N TYR A 145 16.60 -21.54 -76.91
CA TYR A 145 17.13 -20.70 -77.99
C TYR A 145 18.21 -21.43 -78.81
N PHE A 146 19.11 -22.17 -78.16
CA PHE A 146 20.15 -22.97 -78.83
C PHE A 146 19.64 -24.33 -79.34
N ASN A 147 18.33 -24.61 -79.26
CA ASN A 147 17.72 -25.88 -79.65
C ASN A 147 18.31 -27.12 -78.94
N VAL A 148 18.86 -26.95 -77.73
CA VAL A 148 19.32 -28.08 -76.90
C VAL A 148 18.13 -28.85 -76.34
N ILE A 149 17.04 -28.13 -76.02
CA ILE A 149 15.75 -28.71 -75.63
C ILE A 149 14.69 -28.40 -76.69
N PRO A 150 13.80 -29.36 -77.03
CA PRO A 150 12.79 -29.15 -78.06
C PRO A 150 11.70 -28.19 -77.58
N THR A 151 11.16 -27.38 -78.49
CA THR A 151 10.00 -26.53 -78.23
C THR A 151 8.73 -27.38 -78.19
N LEU A 152 8.15 -27.60 -77.01
CA LEU A 152 7.00 -28.50 -76.83
C LEU A 152 5.65 -27.91 -77.27
N TYR A 153 5.52 -26.58 -77.23
CA TYR A 153 4.26 -25.89 -77.49
C TYR A 153 4.53 -24.60 -78.28
N SER A 154 4.47 -24.65 -79.60
CA SER A 154 4.43 -23.46 -80.44
C SER A 154 2.97 -23.13 -80.77
N ILE A 155 2.41 -22.10 -80.13
CA ILE A 155 1.12 -21.56 -80.56
C ILE A 155 1.38 -20.82 -81.87
N GLY A 156 1.27 -21.50 -83.02
CA GLY A 156 1.01 -20.92 -84.35
C GLY A 156 1.68 -19.58 -84.72
N ARG A 157 2.83 -19.26 -84.12
CA ARG A 157 3.57 -18.03 -84.31
C ARG A 157 4.92 -18.44 -84.84
N ASP A 158 5.12 -18.20 -86.12
CA ASP A 158 6.44 -18.08 -86.73
C ASP A 158 7.16 -16.89 -86.09
N TYR A 159 7.56 -17.03 -84.82
CA TYR A 159 8.57 -16.17 -84.25
C TYR A 159 9.90 -16.67 -84.79
N SER A 160 10.44 -15.98 -85.78
CA SER A 160 11.90 -15.88 -85.87
C SER A 160 12.35 -15.25 -84.56
N VAL A 161 12.73 -16.07 -83.57
CA VAL A 161 13.18 -15.60 -82.27
C VAL A 161 14.47 -14.82 -82.51
N ILE A 162 14.37 -13.49 -82.56
CA ILE A 162 15.54 -12.62 -82.68
C ILE A 162 16.30 -12.72 -81.36
N THR A 163 17.61 -12.92 -81.41
CA THR A 163 18.49 -13.05 -80.23
C THR A 163 18.25 -11.93 -79.20
N GLN A 164 17.90 -10.74 -79.68
CA GLN A 164 17.60 -9.56 -78.86
C GLN A 164 16.38 -9.76 -77.93
N ASP A 165 15.33 -10.46 -78.38
CA ASP A 165 14.10 -10.64 -77.58
C ASP A 165 14.30 -11.58 -76.38
N VAL A 166 15.11 -12.63 -76.56
CA VAL A 166 15.44 -13.58 -75.48
C VAL A 166 16.29 -12.89 -74.43
N LEU A 167 17.35 -12.19 -74.86
CA LEU A 167 18.24 -11.47 -73.97
C LEU A 167 17.49 -10.40 -73.15
N VAL A 168 16.64 -9.59 -73.80
CA VAL A 168 15.83 -8.57 -73.13
C VAL A 168 14.91 -9.21 -72.08
N ARG A 169 14.26 -10.34 -72.39
CA ARG A 169 13.38 -11.02 -71.43
C ARG A 169 14.12 -11.58 -70.22
N ILE A 170 15.30 -12.18 -70.42
CA ILE A 170 16.14 -12.67 -69.32
C ILE A 170 16.53 -11.51 -68.40
N VAL A 171 17.04 -10.42 -68.98
CA VAL A 171 17.46 -9.24 -68.21
C VAL A 171 16.30 -8.63 -67.44
N VAL A 172 15.13 -8.44 -68.07
CA VAL A 172 13.94 -7.86 -67.42
C VAL A 172 13.43 -8.73 -66.27
N HIS A 173 13.39 -10.06 -66.42
CA HIS A 173 12.94 -10.97 -65.36
C HIS A 173 13.96 -11.04 -64.22
N ILE A 174 15.25 -11.13 -64.51
CA ILE A 174 16.29 -11.10 -63.47
C ILE A 174 16.20 -9.80 -62.66
N LEU A 175 16.09 -8.65 -63.34
CA LEU A 175 15.95 -7.35 -62.67
C LEU A 175 14.67 -7.30 -61.81
N SER A 176 13.56 -7.80 -62.34
CA SER A 176 12.28 -7.87 -61.63
C SER A 176 12.33 -8.79 -60.41
N PHE A 177 13.02 -9.93 -60.49
CA PHE A 177 13.20 -10.85 -59.37
C PHE A 177 14.03 -10.23 -58.24
N TYR A 178 15.13 -9.54 -58.56
CA TYR A 178 15.92 -8.82 -57.56
C TYR A 178 15.17 -7.64 -56.94
N LEU A 179 14.45 -6.86 -57.76
CA LEU A 179 13.62 -5.77 -57.27
C LEU A 179 12.54 -6.28 -56.30
N LEU A 180 11.90 -7.39 -56.65
CA LEU A 180 10.88 -8.01 -55.81
C LEU A 180 11.45 -8.57 -54.52
N ALA A 181 12.60 -9.24 -54.58
CA ALA A 181 13.30 -9.72 -53.39
C ALA A 181 13.64 -8.57 -52.44
N PHE A 182 14.10 -7.45 -52.98
CA PHE A 182 14.41 -6.25 -52.22
C PHE A 182 13.15 -5.65 -51.57
N LEU A 183 12.10 -5.39 -52.34
CA LEU A 183 10.85 -4.79 -51.85
C LEU A 183 10.16 -5.68 -50.81
N ALA A 184 10.03 -6.98 -51.09
CA ALA A 184 9.43 -7.92 -50.15
C ALA A 184 10.24 -8.00 -48.84
N SER A 185 11.57 -8.02 -48.93
CA SER A 185 12.43 -8.02 -47.74
C SER A 185 12.31 -6.72 -46.94
N PHE A 186 12.27 -5.57 -47.61
CA PHE A 186 12.11 -4.26 -46.97
C PHE A 186 10.80 -4.19 -46.19
N VAL A 187 9.69 -4.61 -46.79
CA VAL A 187 8.37 -4.61 -46.13
C VAL A 187 8.36 -5.53 -44.91
N VAL A 188 8.88 -6.75 -45.03
CA VAL A 188 8.95 -7.71 -43.91
C VAL A 188 9.84 -7.20 -42.78
N GLU A 189 10.96 -6.57 -43.09
CA GLU A 189 11.88 -6.02 -42.10
C GLU A 189 11.27 -4.80 -41.39
N GLN A 190 10.60 -3.91 -42.14
CA GLN A 190 9.91 -2.75 -41.58
C GLN A 190 8.73 -3.14 -40.69
N GLU A 191 7.95 -4.16 -41.08
CA GLU A 191 6.84 -4.71 -40.29
C GLU A 191 7.35 -5.28 -38.96
N LYS A 192 8.40 -6.13 -39.00
CA LYS A 192 9.04 -6.67 -37.79
C LYS A 192 9.56 -5.57 -36.87
N LYS A 193 10.25 -4.56 -37.41
CA LYS A 193 10.79 -3.44 -36.62
C LYS A 193 9.70 -2.63 -35.95
N THR A 194 8.64 -2.32 -36.69
CA THR A 194 7.49 -1.55 -36.19
C THR A 194 6.78 -2.30 -35.07
N ARG A 195 6.55 -3.60 -35.26
CA ARG A 195 5.94 -4.47 -34.25
C ARG A 195 6.80 -4.58 -32.99
N SER A 196 8.11 -4.80 -33.12
CA SER A 196 9.01 -4.86 -31.97
C SER A 196 9.03 -3.56 -31.18
N LEU A 197 9.05 -2.41 -31.87
CA LEU A 197 9.01 -1.11 -31.22
C LEU A 197 7.67 -0.87 -30.52
N LEU A 198 6.57 -1.30 -31.11
CA LEU A 198 5.24 -1.20 -30.51
C LEU A 198 5.14 -2.04 -29.23
N GLU A 199 5.61 -3.30 -29.28
CA GLU A 199 5.67 -4.22 -28.13
C GLU A 199 6.54 -3.61 -27.00
N GLU A 200 7.68 -3.00 -27.35
CA GLU A 200 8.56 -2.30 -26.38
C GLU A 200 7.86 -1.08 -25.75
N LYS A 201 7.20 -0.24 -26.55
CA LYS A 201 6.49 0.95 -26.07
C LYS A 201 5.29 0.59 -25.19
N GLU A 202 4.54 -0.45 -25.54
CA GLU A 202 3.43 -0.95 -24.73
C GLU A 202 3.93 -1.47 -23.39
N SER A 203 5.01 -2.27 -23.38
CA SER A 203 5.63 -2.76 -22.14
C SER A 203 6.14 -1.61 -21.27
N ALA A 204 6.82 -0.62 -21.85
CA ALA A 204 7.33 0.54 -21.12
C ALA A 204 6.19 1.38 -20.53
N PHE A 205 5.10 1.57 -21.27
CA PHE A 205 3.91 2.27 -20.80
C PHE A 205 3.26 1.53 -19.61
N ASN A 206 3.10 0.22 -19.71
CA ASN A 206 2.52 -0.60 -18.63
C ASN A 206 3.39 -0.57 -17.38
N GLN A 207 4.72 -0.63 -17.52
CA GLN A 207 5.64 -0.49 -16.38
C GLN A 207 5.54 0.88 -15.71
N LEU A 208 5.40 1.93 -16.50
CA LEU A 208 5.24 3.29 -16.00
C LEU A 208 3.91 3.46 -15.24
N ASP A 209 2.79 2.94 -15.77
CA ASP A 209 1.48 2.97 -15.09
C ASP A 209 1.53 2.22 -13.75
N LEU A 210 2.13 1.02 -13.73
CA LEU A 210 2.30 0.23 -12.52
C LEU A 210 3.17 0.94 -11.47
N LEU A 211 4.26 1.59 -11.90
CA LEU A 211 5.14 2.35 -11.02
C LEU A 211 4.38 3.54 -10.40
N PHE A 212 3.65 4.31 -11.19
CA PHE A 212 2.85 5.43 -10.67
C PHE A 212 1.77 4.97 -9.68
N ARG A 213 1.04 3.91 -9.99
CA ARG A 213 0.06 3.33 -9.06
C ARG A 213 0.72 2.86 -7.77
N SER A 214 1.85 2.17 -7.87
CA SER A 214 2.57 1.68 -6.69
C SER A 214 3.06 2.81 -5.79
N ILE A 215 3.55 3.92 -6.38
CA ILE A 215 3.93 5.12 -5.62
C ILE A 215 2.72 5.65 -4.85
N ILE A 216 1.59 5.90 -5.52
CA ILE A 216 0.38 6.46 -4.90
C ILE A 216 -0.17 5.55 -3.80
N GLU A 217 -0.11 4.23 -3.98
CA GLU A 217 -0.58 3.23 -3.00
C GLU A 217 0.37 3.02 -1.81
N SER A 218 1.66 3.37 -1.95
CA SER A 218 2.68 3.14 -0.92
C SER A 218 2.85 4.29 0.08
N VAL A 219 2.29 5.47 -0.19
CA VAL A 219 2.44 6.64 0.67
C VAL A 219 1.41 6.57 1.80
N ASP A 220 1.82 6.81 3.04
CA ASP A 220 0.97 6.85 4.26
C ASP A 220 0.06 8.09 4.36
N THR A 221 -0.06 8.83 3.26
CA THR A 221 -0.89 10.03 3.14
C THR A 221 -2.08 9.69 2.27
N GLY A 222 -3.28 10.05 2.72
CA GLY A 222 -4.50 9.90 1.96
C GLY A 222 -4.46 10.79 0.72
N ILE A 223 -4.56 10.16 -0.46
CA ILE A 223 -4.66 10.85 -1.75
C ILE A 223 -6.01 10.51 -2.36
N MET A 224 -6.77 11.56 -2.63
CA MET A 224 -8.08 11.47 -3.26
C MET A 224 -8.18 12.47 -4.41
N THR A 225 -8.74 12.07 -5.54
CA THR A 225 -9.07 13.03 -6.62
C THR A 225 -10.57 13.13 -6.81
N THR A 226 -11.02 14.32 -7.19
CA THR A 226 -12.42 14.59 -7.53
C THR A 226 -12.54 15.22 -8.90
N THR A 227 -13.71 15.08 -9.54
CA THR A 227 -14.06 15.83 -10.74
C THR A 227 -14.29 17.31 -10.41
N LEU A 228 -14.47 18.16 -11.43
CA LEU A 228 -14.89 19.55 -11.24
C LEU A 228 -16.21 19.68 -10.45
N GLN A 229 -17.09 18.67 -10.54
CA GLN A 229 -18.36 18.63 -9.81
C GLN A 229 -18.21 18.06 -8.39
N GLY A 230 -17.00 17.67 -7.96
CA GLY A 230 -16.76 17.13 -6.61
C GLY A 230 -17.04 15.64 -6.46
N ARG A 231 -17.11 14.86 -7.56
CA ARG A 231 -17.27 13.39 -7.49
C ARG A 231 -15.95 12.68 -7.34
N ILE A 232 -15.84 11.73 -6.41
CA ILE A 232 -14.60 11.01 -6.11
C ILE A 232 -14.22 10.07 -7.26
N LYS A 233 -12.99 10.20 -7.78
CA LYS A 233 -12.46 9.40 -8.89
C LYS A 233 -11.32 8.47 -8.51
N THR A 234 -10.48 8.87 -7.55
CA THR A 234 -9.42 8.01 -7.01
C THR A 234 -9.37 8.14 -5.51
N PHE A 235 -8.92 7.08 -4.86
CA PHE A 235 -8.81 6.98 -3.40
C PHE A 235 -7.77 5.90 -3.09
N ASN A 236 -6.59 6.29 -2.60
CA ASN A 236 -5.52 5.32 -2.34
C ASN A 236 -5.76 4.53 -1.04
N ARG A 237 -4.97 3.48 -0.81
CA ARG A 237 -5.02 2.65 0.40
C ARG A 237 -4.90 3.42 1.71
N ALA A 238 -4.06 4.46 1.76
CA ALA A 238 -3.94 5.29 2.95
C ALA A 238 -5.23 6.06 3.24
N ALA A 239 -5.90 6.60 2.20
CA ALA A 239 -7.20 7.23 2.33
C ALA A 239 -8.26 6.26 2.88
N GLU A 240 -8.27 5.00 2.43
CA GLU A 240 -9.15 3.96 2.99
C GLU A 240 -8.88 3.69 4.47
N THR A 241 -7.59 3.63 4.83
CA THR A 241 -7.18 3.33 6.20
C THR A 241 -7.56 4.48 7.13
N ILE A 242 -7.25 5.73 6.75
CA ILE A 242 -7.52 6.93 7.55
C ILE A 242 -9.02 7.14 7.74
N THR A 243 -9.81 7.07 6.66
CA THR A 243 -11.26 7.33 6.70
C THR A 243 -12.09 6.13 7.16
N GLY A 244 -11.57 4.91 7.01
CA GLY A 244 -12.28 3.66 7.26
C GLY A 244 -13.21 3.22 6.13
N LEU A 245 -13.25 3.94 5.01
CA LEU A 245 -14.12 3.62 3.86
C LEU A 245 -13.34 2.98 2.71
N LYS A 246 -13.92 1.95 2.08
CA LYS A 246 -13.35 1.34 0.88
C LYS A 246 -13.67 2.16 -0.36
N PHE A 247 -12.72 2.21 -1.30
CA PHE A 247 -12.86 3.02 -2.52
C PHE A 247 -14.14 2.69 -3.30
N HIS A 248 -14.47 1.40 -3.44
CA HIS A 248 -15.67 0.97 -4.18
C HIS A 248 -17.00 1.47 -3.57
N LEU A 249 -17.01 1.90 -2.31
CA LEU A 249 -18.20 2.47 -1.65
C LEU A 249 -18.33 3.97 -1.90
N VAL A 250 -17.21 4.65 -2.13
CA VAL A 250 -17.16 6.12 -2.27
C VAL A 250 -16.94 6.57 -3.72
N GLN A 251 -16.60 5.64 -4.61
CA GLN A 251 -16.36 5.92 -6.02
C GLN A 251 -17.59 6.58 -6.66
N ASP A 252 -17.36 7.66 -7.41
CA ASP A 252 -18.35 8.46 -8.13
C ASP A 252 -19.43 9.15 -7.27
N HIS A 253 -19.33 9.04 -5.94
CA HIS A 253 -20.17 9.76 -4.99
C HIS A 253 -19.67 11.19 -4.77
N GLN A 254 -20.56 12.05 -4.31
CA GLN A 254 -20.26 13.45 -4.01
C GLN A 254 -19.42 13.53 -2.73
N ILE A 255 -18.27 14.20 -2.78
CA ILE A 255 -17.35 14.28 -1.63
C ILE A 255 -18.01 14.89 -0.39
N LEU A 256 -18.85 15.91 -0.56
CA LEU A 256 -19.49 16.63 0.55
C LEU A 256 -20.64 15.86 1.20
N GLU A 257 -21.16 14.82 0.54
CA GLU A 257 -22.17 13.93 1.14
C GLU A 257 -21.51 12.94 2.12
N ILE A 258 -20.31 12.50 1.79
CA ILE A 258 -19.55 11.52 2.60
C ILE A 258 -18.73 12.23 3.68
N PHE A 259 -18.14 13.36 3.33
CA PHE A 259 -17.24 14.14 4.18
C PHE A 259 -17.63 15.64 4.14
N PRO A 260 -18.70 16.04 4.85
CA PRO A 260 -19.16 17.42 4.90
C PRO A 260 -18.08 18.39 5.38
N GLU A 261 -17.13 17.91 6.19
CA GLU A 261 -16.06 18.69 6.80
C GLU A 261 -15.05 19.22 5.76
N PHE A 262 -15.02 18.65 4.55
CA PHE A 262 -14.23 19.20 3.44
C PHE A 262 -14.92 20.38 2.72
N GLY A 263 -16.16 20.73 3.07
CA GLY A 263 -16.91 21.85 2.48
C GLY A 263 -16.12 23.15 2.31
N PRO A 264 -15.39 23.63 3.33
CA PRO A 264 -14.62 24.87 3.25
C PRO A 264 -13.50 24.88 2.19
N PHE A 265 -13.06 23.73 1.70
CA PHE A 265 -12.04 23.64 0.64
C PHE A 265 -12.59 23.87 -0.76
N PHE A 266 -13.90 23.69 -0.95
CA PHE A 266 -14.57 23.84 -2.25
C PHE A 266 -15.25 25.21 -2.42
N ASP A 267 -15.11 26.11 -1.45
CA ASP A 267 -15.63 27.47 -1.53
C ASP A 267 -14.73 28.36 -2.40
N ALA A 268 -15.28 28.85 -3.53
CA ALA A 268 -14.56 29.54 -4.60
C ALA A 268 -13.87 30.85 -4.14
N LYS A 269 -14.33 31.48 -3.04
CA LYS A 269 -13.71 32.70 -2.50
C LYS A 269 -12.40 32.47 -1.74
N GLN A 270 -12.09 31.23 -1.35
CA GLN A 270 -10.90 30.93 -0.54
C GLN A 270 -9.77 30.26 -1.32
N PHE A 271 -10.01 29.83 -2.57
CA PHE A 271 -9.06 29.05 -3.36
C PHE A 271 -7.76 29.82 -3.69
N GLU A 272 -7.80 31.15 -3.81
CA GLU A 272 -6.62 32.00 -4.07
C GLU A 272 -5.76 32.27 -2.82
N LEU A 273 -6.28 32.07 -1.60
CA LEU A 273 -5.51 32.16 -0.34
C LEU A 273 -5.01 30.78 0.17
N ASN A 274 -5.41 29.68 -0.46
CA ASN A 274 -5.31 28.32 0.08
C ASN A 274 -3.99 27.58 -0.22
N GLN A 275 -2.83 28.22 -0.02
CA GLN A 275 -1.56 27.50 0.06
C GLN A 275 -1.26 26.92 1.45
N SER A 276 -2.03 27.29 2.48
CA SER A 276 -1.82 26.77 3.84
C SER A 276 -2.56 25.46 4.06
N ARG A 277 -1.81 24.49 4.61
CA ARG A 277 -2.34 23.22 5.13
C ARG A 277 -3.38 23.55 6.21
N ARG A 278 -4.62 23.07 6.03
CA ARG A 278 -5.68 23.26 7.03
C ARG A 278 -5.87 21.98 7.82
N GLU A 279 -6.20 22.14 9.09
CA GLU A 279 -6.58 21.02 9.93
C GLU A 279 -8.09 20.86 9.94
N VAL A 280 -8.55 19.64 9.68
CA VAL A 280 -9.96 19.27 9.76
C VAL A 280 -10.09 18.05 10.64
N THR A 281 -11.14 18.01 11.43
CA THR A 281 -11.43 16.84 12.26
C THR A 281 -12.60 16.12 11.66
N ILE A 282 -12.41 14.83 11.34
CA ILE A 282 -13.46 13.96 10.80
C ILE A 282 -13.78 12.86 11.79
N MET A 283 -14.97 12.29 11.66
CA MET A 283 -15.32 11.05 12.33
C MET A 283 -15.02 9.88 11.40
N ARG A 284 -14.08 9.02 11.80
CA ARG A 284 -13.83 7.75 11.10
C ARG A 284 -15.07 6.88 11.20
N TRP A 285 -15.36 6.13 10.14
CA TRP A 285 -16.42 5.14 10.16
C TRP A 285 -16.17 4.13 11.30
N GLY A 286 -17.02 4.15 12.33
CA GLY A 286 -16.79 3.45 13.61
C GLY A 286 -16.72 4.35 14.85
N GLY A 287 -16.85 5.67 14.70
CA GLY A 287 -17.03 6.60 15.83
C GLY A 287 -15.75 7.15 16.45
N VAL A 288 -14.58 6.90 15.83
CA VAL A 288 -13.29 7.43 16.31
C VAL A 288 -13.01 8.77 15.65
N GLN A 289 -12.73 9.79 16.46
CA GLN A 289 -12.35 11.12 15.98
C GLN A 289 -10.91 11.10 15.44
N VAL A 290 -10.72 11.64 14.24
CA VAL A 290 -9.42 11.69 13.55
C VAL A 290 -9.11 13.13 13.16
N HIS A 291 -7.93 13.60 13.52
CA HIS A 291 -7.44 14.93 13.13
C HIS A 291 -6.63 14.81 11.84
N LEU A 292 -7.02 15.54 10.80
CA LEU A 292 -6.38 15.51 9.49
C LEU A 292 -5.73 16.84 9.15
N GLY A 293 -4.49 16.80 8.68
CA GLY A 293 -3.84 17.93 8.01
C GLY A 293 -4.02 17.80 6.50
N CYS A 294 -4.77 18.72 5.89
CA CYS A 294 -5.29 18.62 4.52
C CYS A 294 -4.76 19.73 3.61
N SER A 295 -4.58 19.40 2.34
CA SER A 295 -4.29 20.34 1.24
C SER A 295 -5.11 19.95 0.01
N ILE A 296 -5.66 20.95 -0.68
CA ILE A 296 -6.38 20.78 -1.94
C ILE A 296 -5.64 21.52 -3.04
N ASN A 297 -5.42 20.86 -4.18
CA ASN A 297 -4.78 21.48 -5.34
C ASN A 297 -5.61 21.20 -6.60
N PRO A 298 -5.60 22.10 -7.59
CA PRO A 298 -6.30 21.88 -8.86
C PRO A 298 -5.61 20.76 -9.65
N LEU A 299 -6.38 19.76 -10.07
CA LEU A 299 -5.90 18.73 -10.99
C LEU A 299 -6.05 19.25 -12.42
N LYS A 300 -4.94 19.33 -13.16
CA LYS A 300 -4.88 19.89 -14.53
C LYS A 300 -4.50 18.81 -15.54
N ASP A 301 -5.09 18.89 -16.73
CA ASP A 301 -4.68 18.10 -17.88
C ASP A 301 -3.38 18.67 -18.52
N LYS A 302 -2.81 17.98 -19.50
CA LYS A 302 -1.60 18.34 -20.26
C LYS A 302 -1.63 19.74 -20.89
N TYR A 303 -2.81 20.33 -21.06
CA TYR A 303 -3.02 21.68 -21.59
C TYR A 303 -3.19 22.75 -20.50
N GLY A 304 -3.02 22.41 -19.23
CA GLY A 304 -3.21 23.32 -18.09
C GLY A 304 -4.68 23.58 -17.72
N LYS A 305 -5.63 23.00 -18.46
CA LYS A 305 -7.06 23.06 -18.14
C LYS A 305 -7.34 22.23 -16.89
N GLN A 306 -8.03 22.83 -15.91
CA GLN A 306 -8.46 22.12 -14.72
C GLN A 306 -9.53 21.08 -15.07
N ILE A 307 -9.33 19.84 -14.61
CA ILE A 307 -10.23 18.70 -14.80
C ILE A 307 -10.82 18.20 -13.48
N GLY A 308 -10.32 18.72 -12.35
CA GLY A 308 -10.76 18.31 -11.03
C GLY A 308 -9.92 18.90 -9.91
N HIS A 309 -9.90 18.20 -8.78
CA HIS A 309 -9.09 18.54 -7.61
C HIS A 309 -8.36 17.31 -7.10
N ILE A 310 -7.18 17.51 -6.52
CA ILE A 310 -6.46 16.50 -5.75
C ILE A 310 -6.42 16.96 -4.29
N LEU A 311 -6.92 16.10 -3.41
CA LEU A 311 -6.93 16.27 -1.96
C LEU A 311 -5.88 15.34 -1.37
N ILE A 312 -5.00 15.92 -0.56
CA ILE A 312 -3.93 15.23 0.14
C ILE A 312 -4.16 15.47 1.63
N PHE A 313 -4.29 14.41 2.42
CA PHE A 313 -4.55 14.51 3.85
C PHE A 313 -3.76 13.50 4.67
N GLN A 314 -3.23 13.92 5.80
CA GLN A 314 -2.43 13.10 6.71
C GLN A 314 -3.10 13.04 8.09
N ASP A 315 -3.11 11.86 8.71
CA ASP A 315 -3.55 11.68 10.09
C ASP A 315 -2.54 12.31 11.06
N LEU A 316 -3.00 13.29 11.84
CA LEU A 316 -2.26 14.04 12.85
C LEU A 316 -2.69 13.67 14.28
N THR A 317 -3.54 12.65 14.45
CA THR A 317 -4.16 12.31 15.74
C THR A 317 -3.12 11.96 16.81
N GLU A 318 -2.12 11.16 16.46
CA GLU A 318 -1.03 10.80 17.39
C GLU A 318 -0.15 12.00 17.74
N ILE A 319 0.14 12.85 16.74
CA ILE A 319 0.95 14.06 16.92
C ILE A 319 0.24 15.02 17.89
N LYS A 320 -1.06 15.29 17.69
CA LYS A 320 -1.84 16.15 18.59
C LYS A 320 -1.90 15.61 20.01
N ARG A 321 -2.12 14.30 20.18
CA ARG A 321 -2.10 13.67 21.51
C ARG A 321 -0.75 13.83 22.20
N MET A 322 0.35 13.71 21.45
CA MET A 322 1.69 13.90 21.99
C MET A 322 1.95 15.36 22.36
N GLU A 323 1.50 16.31 21.55
CA GLU A 323 1.58 17.76 21.84
C GLU A 323 0.82 18.13 23.13
N GLU A 324 -0.43 17.65 23.28
CA GLU A 324 -1.23 17.88 24.49
C GLU A 324 -0.58 17.30 25.74
N ASN A 325 -0.04 16.09 25.65
CA ASN A 325 0.66 15.45 26.77
C ASN A 325 1.95 16.19 27.13
N LEU A 326 2.69 16.66 26.13
CA LEU A 326 3.90 17.46 26.33
C LEU A 326 3.57 18.80 26.99
N GLU A 327 2.50 19.47 26.58
CA GLU A 327 2.07 20.74 27.17
C GLU A 327 1.64 20.56 28.63
N LYS A 328 0.86 19.51 28.93
CA LYS A 328 0.52 19.15 30.32
C LYS A 328 1.77 18.89 31.16
N SER A 329 2.73 18.14 30.62
CA SER A 329 3.99 17.85 31.32
C SER A 329 4.82 19.12 31.56
N LYS A 330 4.91 20.03 30.58
CA LYS A 330 5.61 21.31 30.74
C LYS A 330 4.98 22.18 31.82
N ARG A 331 3.65 22.28 31.85
CA ARG A 331 2.93 23.03 32.90
C ARG A 331 3.23 22.48 34.29
N LEU A 332 3.17 21.16 34.45
CA LEU A 332 3.47 20.51 35.74
C LEU A 332 4.93 20.70 36.17
N ALA A 333 5.88 20.60 35.24
CA ALA A 333 7.30 20.81 35.53
C ALA A 333 7.58 22.25 35.99
N LEU A 334 7.02 23.25 35.30
CA LEU A 334 7.14 24.66 35.68
C LEU A 334 6.56 24.92 37.06
N ILE A 335 5.37 24.38 37.35
CA ILE A 335 4.75 24.47 38.68
C ILE A 335 5.68 23.85 39.73
N GLY A 336 6.37 22.76 39.42
CA GLY A 336 7.28 22.09 40.37
C GLY A 336 8.55 22.84 40.67
N GLU A 337 9.14 23.47 39.67
CA GLU A 337 10.31 24.33 39.86
C GLU A 337 9.95 25.54 40.74
N MET A 338 8.83 26.20 40.45
CA MET A 338 8.32 27.32 41.26
C MET A 338 7.95 26.86 42.68
N ALA A 339 7.33 25.69 42.82
CA ALA A 339 6.98 25.09 44.10
C ALA A 339 8.22 24.80 44.95
N ALA A 340 9.31 24.31 44.36
CA ALA A 340 10.55 24.00 45.07
C ALA A 340 11.21 25.27 45.65
N GLY A 341 11.24 26.36 44.87
CA GLY A 341 11.70 27.66 45.35
C GLY A 341 10.82 28.20 46.48
N LEU A 342 9.51 28.25 46.26
CA LEU A 342 8.54 28.71 47.27
C LEU A 342 8.56 27.85 48.53
N ALA A 343 8.74 26.54 48.41
CA ALA A 343 8.83 25.64 49.56
C ALA A 343 9.99 25.99 50.49
N HIS A 344 11.15 26.29 49.92
CA HIS A 344 12.31 26.75 50.67
C HIS A 344 12.06 28.12 51.30
N GLU A 345 11.45 29.04 50.57
CA GLU A 345 11.11 30.36 51.08
C GLU A 345 10.03 30.35 52.16
N MET A 346 9.09 29.38 52.14
CA MET A 346 8.04 29.23 53.15
C MET A 346 8.53 28.51 54.41
N ARG A 347 9.46 27.55 54.29
CA ARG A 347 10.07 26.89 55.47
C ARG A 347 10.85 27.85 56.35
N ASN A 348 11.52 28.83 55.77
CA ASN A 348 12.35 29.79 56.51
C ASN A 348 11.55 30.63 57.54
N PRO A 349 10.47 31.35 57.17
CA PRO A 349 9.66 32.09 58.13
C PRO A 349 8.94 31.16 59.11
N LEU A 350 8.48 29.97 58.67
CA LEU A 350 7.87 28.99 59.57
C LEU A 350 8.85 28.50 60.65
N ALA A 351 10.10 28.22 60.28
CA ALA A 351 11.14 27.83 61.23
C ALA A 351 11.42 28.96 62.24
N SER A 352 11.45 30.21 61.78
CA SER A 352 11.60 31.37 62.66
C SER A 352 10.41 31.53 63.61
N ILE A 353 9.17 31.41 63.13
CA ILE A 353 7.96 31.48 63.96
C ILE A 353 7.96 30.35 65.00
N THR A 354 8.29 29.13 64.57
CA THR A 354 8.35 27.95 65.44
C THR A 354 9.41 28.12 66.52
N GLY A 355 10.61 28.59 66.15
CA GLY A 355 11.71 28.84 67.09
C GLY A 355 11.34 29.88 68.14
N SER A 356 10.74 31.00 67.72
CA SER A 356 10.26 32.04 68.64
C SER A 356 9.19 31.52 69.60
N ILE A 357 8.25 30.71 69.12
CA ILE A 357 7.22 30.07 69.95
C ILE A 357 7.85 29.09 70.93
N GLN A 358 8.75 28.22 70.49
CA GLN A 358 9.44 27.28 71.39
C GLN A 358 10.22 27.99 72.50
N LEU A 359 10.89 29.11 72.18
CA LEU A 359 11.59 29.94 73.16
C LEU A 359 10.62 30.60 74.14
N LEU A 360 9.50 31.16 73.68
CA LEU A 360 8.45 31.70 74.56
C LEU A 360 7.88 30.63 75.50
N GLY A 361 7.73 29.40 74.99
CA GLY A 361 7.32 28.22 75.76
C GLY A 361 8.24 27.82 76.90
N GLN A 362 9.53 28.11 76.78
CA GLN A 362 10.56 27.75 77.76
C GLN A 362 10.84 28.86 78.77
N THR A 363 10.52 30.11 78.45
CA THR A 363 11.01 31.29 79.20
C THR A 363 9.92 31.97 80.05
N VAL A 364 8.64 31.68 79.81
CA VAL A 364 7.50 32.39 80.45
C VAL A 364 6.60 31.40 81.20
N ASN A 365 6.09 31.80 82.38
CA ASN A 365 5.05 31.06 83.08
C ASN A 365 3.71 31.34 82.37
N LEU A 366 3.44 30.59 81.30
CA LEU A 366 2.32 30.81 80.39
C LEU A 366 0.98 30.47 81.04
N GLU A 367 -0.01 31.35 80.88
CA GLU A 367 -1.42 31.04 81.18
C GLU A 367 -1.94 29.97 80.20
N ASP A 368 -3.01 29.26 80.58
CA ASP A 368 -3.61 28.22 79.72
C ASP A 368 -4.05 28.76 78.34
N THR A 369 -4.42 30.04 78.28
CA THR A 369 -4.77 30.75 77.04
C THR A 369 -3.59 30.86 76.08
N ASP A 370 -2.40 31.20 76.58
CA ASP A 370 -1.18 31.35 75.77
C ASP A 370 -0.70 29.99 75.25
N ARG A 371 -0.76 28.95 76.09
CA ARG A 371 -0.47 27.56 75.66
C ARG A 371 -1.38 27.13 74.52
N ARG A 372 -2.66 27.49 74.58
CA ARG A 372 -3.66 27.16 73.55
C ARG A 372 -3.37 27.90 72.24
N LEU A 373 -3.01 29.19 72.31
CA LEU A 373 -2.58 29.97 71.13
C LEU A 373 -1.32 29.38 70.48
N MET A 374 -0.32 29.01 71.28
CA MET A 374 0.89 28.35 70.78
C MET A 374 0.56 27.02 70.08
N GLN A 375 -0.33 26.20 70.65
CA GLN A 375 -0.78 24.96 70.01
C GLN A 375 -1.50 25.22 68.68
N ILE A 376 -2.29 26.28 68.57
CA ILE A 376 -2.96 26.66 67.31
C ILE A 376 -1.91 27.00 66.24
N ILE A 377 -0.89 27.80 66.58
CA ILE A 377 0.15 28.18 65.62
C ILE A 377 0.99 26.97 65.19
N MET A 378 1.34 26.08 66.14
CA MET A 378 2.06 24.85 65.83
C MET A 378 1.28 23.95 64.86
N ARG A 379 -0.04 23.81 65.07
CA ARG A 379 -0.92 23.08 64.15
C ARG A 379 -0.98 23.74 62.77
N GLY A 380 -1.06 25.07 62.71
CA GLY A 380 -1.02 25.83 61.46
C GLY A 380 0.28 25.61 60.67
N LYS A 381 1.43 25.58 61.37
CA LYS A 381 2.73 25.25 60.78
C LYS A 381 2.74 23.85 60.18
N ASP A 382 2.26 22.85 60.93
CA ASP A 382 2.29 21.45 60.45
C ASP A 382 1.37 21.25 59.25
N GLN A 383 0.23 21.95 59.23
CA GLN A 383 -0.66 21.99 58.07
C GLN A 383 0.03 22.60 56.84
N LEU A 384 0.76 23.70 57.02
CA LEU A 384 1.48 24.35 55.93
C LEU A 384 2.65 23.50 55.40
N ASP A 385 3.40 22.84 56.29
CA ASP A 385 4.47 21.91 55.92
C ASP A 385 3.92 20.73 55.10
N SER A 386 2.76 20.20 55.48
CA SER A 386 2.08 19.15 54.71
C SER A 386 1.65 19.68 53.34
N PHE A 387 1.06 20.87 53.28
CA PHE A 387 0.64 21.49 52.02
C PHE A 387 1.81 21.67 51.05
N VAL A 388 2.92 22.24 51.54
CA VAL A 388 4.14 22.43 50.75
C VAL A 388 4.69 21.10 50.26
N ARG A 389 4.73 20.08 51.10
CA ARG A 389 5.21 18.74 50.73
C ARG A 389 4.33 18.12 49.64
N ASP A 390 3.02 18.14 49.82
CA ASP A 390 2.06 17.54 48.88
C ASP A 390 2.07 18.29 47.54
N PHE A 391 2.23 19.61 47.57
CA PHE A 391 2.36 20.45 46.38
C PHE A 391 3.62 20.11 45.57
N LEU A 392 4.76 19.91 46.23
CA LEU A 392 6.00 19.45 45.57
C LEU A 392 5.85 18.06 44.94
N LEU A 393 5.15 17.16 45.62
CA LEU A 393 4.91 15.79 45.14
C LEU A 393 4.03 15.78 43.88
N LEU A 394 3.03 16.67 43.80
CA LEU A 394 2.19 16.82 42.61
C LEU A 394 2.99 17.24 41.37
N ALA A 395 4.10 17.95 41.55
CA ALA A 395 4.85 18.51 40.44
C ALA A 395 6.12 17.71 40.06
N ARG A 396 6.65 16.90 40.99
CA ARG A 396 7.86 16.09 40.77
C ARG A 396 7.65 14.99 39.74
N PRO A 397 8.52 14.76 38.76
CA PRO A 397 8.37 13.65 37.79
C PRO A 397 8.21 12.29 38.47
N ILE A 398 7.40 11.41 37.88
CA ILE A 398 7.24 10.03 38.39
C ILE A 398 8.53 9.26 38.07
N PRO A 399 9.11 8.52 39.04
CA PRO A 399 10.33 7.76 38.81
C PRO A 399 10.16 6.72 37.70
N GLU A 400 11.10 6.68 36.75
CA GLU A 400 11.11 5.69 35.67
C GLU A 400 11.37 4.27 36.18
N LYS A 401 12.10 4.12 37.29
CA LYS A 401 12.44 2.82 37.87
C LYS A 401 11.17 2.10 38.35
N ARG A 402 10.83 1.01 37.67
CA ARG A 402 9.76 0.07 38.02
C ARG A 402 10.37 -1.22 38.56
N GLU A 403 9.79 -1.76 39.62
CA GLU A 403 10.15 -3.06 40.15
C GLU A 403 8.90 -3.82 40.56
N SER A 404 9.02 -5.14 40.76
CA SER A 404 7.91 -5.95 41.24
C SER A 404 7.78 -5.79 42.75
N VAL A 405 6.83 -4.97 43.16
CA VAL A 405 6.62 -4.55 44.54
C VAL A 405 5.47 -5.33 45.17
N ASN A 406 5.69 -5.91 46.35
CA ASN A 406 4.63 -6.57 47.11
C ASN A 406 3.77 -5.52 47.82
N VAL A 407 2.51 -5.38 47.37
CA VAL A 407 1.57 -4.37 47.84
C VAL A 407 1.09 -4.67 49.26
N ASN A 408 0.98 -5.95 49.62
CA ASN A 408 0.54 -6.39 50.94
C ASN A 408 1.50 -5.92 52.04
N HIS A 409 2.81 -6.06 51.82
CA HIS A 409 3.85 -5.65 52.76
C HIS A 409 3.79 -4.15 53.07
N ILE A 410 3.69 -3.32 52.02
CA ILE A 410 3.58 -1.86 52.16
C ILE A 410 2.30 -1.47 52.92
N ALA A 411 1.19 -2.12 52.59
CA ALA A 411 -0.07 -1.89 53.27
C ALA A 411 0.00 -2.21 54.78
N ASP A 412 0.70 -3.27 55.17
CA ASP A 412 0.87 -3.63 56.59
C ASP A 412 1.65 -2.56 57.35
N GLU A 413 2.78 -2.10 56.81
CA GLU A 413 3.58 -1.02 57.41
C GLU A 413 2.80 0.29 57.56
N ILE A 414 1.99 0.64 56.55
CA ILE A 414 1.16 1.86 56.59
C ILE A 414 0.06 1.72 57.64
N LEU A 415 -0.62 0.57 57.70
CA LEU A 415 -1.68 0.34 58.68
C LEU A 415 -1.12 0.35 60.12
N GLU A 416 0.05 -0.23 60.34
CA GLU A 416 0.71 -0.23 61.65
C GLU A 416 1.11 1.19 62.09
N SER A 417 1.82 1.93 61.22
CA SER A 417 2.21 3.32 61.50
C SER A 417 1.00 4.25 61.71
N THR A 418 -0.07 4.05 60.94
CA THR A 418 -1.31 4.83 61.08
C THR A 418 -2.03 4.50 62.38
N LYS A 419 -2.07 3.23 62.81
CA LYS A 419 -2.63 2.83 64.11
C LYS A 419 -1.87 3.48 65.27
N MET A 420 -0.55 3.53 65.20
CA MET A 420 0.28 4.19 66.24
C MET A 420 0.03 5.70 66.31
N ALA A 421 -0.03 6.37 65.15
CA ALA A 421 -0.25 7.83 65.08
C ALA A 421 -1.67 8.23 65.54
N ASN A 422 -2.68 7.39 65.30
CA ASN A 422 -4.08 7.68 65.63
C ASN A 422 -4.55 7.11 66.97
N GLN A 423 -3.65 6.68 67.87
CA GLN A 423 -4.04 6.19 69.21
C GLN A 423 -4.89 7.20 70.04
N GLN A 424 -4.87 8.50 69.68
CA GLN A 424 -5.71 9.52 70.31
C GLN A 424 -7.16 9.54 69.79
N LYS A 425 -7.46 9.03 68.59
CA LYS A 425 -8.81 8.90 68.02
C LYS A 425 -9.33 7.47 68.22
N LYS A 426 -9.83 7.17 69.43
CA LYS A 426 -10.14 5.81 69.92
C LYS A 426 -11.21 5.02 69.14
N ASN A 427 -11.93 5.60 68.19
CA ASN A 427 -13.15 5.00 67.62
C ASN A 427 -13.10 4.67 66.10
N VAL A 428 -11.94 4.69 65.45
CA VAL A 428 -11.82 4.29 64.03
C VAL A 428 -11.35 2.84 63.93
N LYS A 429 -12.16 1.96 63.33
CA LYS A 429 -11.80 0.55 63.08
C LYS A 429 -11.24 0.38 61.67
N MET A 430 -10.02 -0.14 61.56
CA MET A 430 -9.38 -0.44 60.28
C MET A 430 -9.24 -1.95 60.09
N THR A 431 -9.80 -2.47 59.00
CA THR A 431 -9.73 -3.89 58.62
C THR A 431 -9.01 -4.06 57.29
N LYS A 432 -8.09 -5.03 57.20
CA LYS A 432 -7.43 -5.41 55.94
C LYS A 432 -7.96 -6.76 55.47
N ILE A 433 -8.31 -6.84 54.21
CA ILE A 433 -8.69 -8.06 53.51
C ILE A 433 -7.75 -8.20 52.31
N SER A 434 -6.88 -9.20 52.33
CA SER A 434 -5.90 -9.41 51.26
C SER A 434 -5.79 -10.86 50.86
N SER A 435 -5.48 -11.11 49.57
CA SER A 435 -5.22 -12.46 49.05
C SER A 435 -3.85 -12.57 48.39
N GLY A 436 -3.18 -13.71 48.63
CA GLY A 436 -1.96 -14.14 47.92
C GLY A 436 -0.77 -13.16 47.94
N ASP A 437 0.15 -13.37 46.97
CA ASP A 437 1.27 -12.47 46.66
C ASP A 437 0.82 -11.43 45.62
N THR A 438 0.16 -10.37 46.07
CA THR A 438 -0.30 -9.27 45.20
C THR A 438 0.88 -8.34 44.90
N ARG A 439 1.32 -8.33 43.64
CA ARG A 439 2.48 -7.55 43.19
C ARG A 439 2.08 -6.49 42.15
N ALA A 440 2.61 -5.28 42.30
CA ALA A 440 2.49 -4.19 41.34
C ALA A 440 3.85 -3.93 40.68
N TYR A 441 3.87 -3.65 39.39
CA TYR A 441 5.06 -3.25 38.64
C TYR A 441 5.21 -1.72 38.65
N ALA A 442 5.73 -1.20 39.75
CA ALA A 442 5.80 0.24 40.05
C ALA A 442 7.01 0.55 40.94
N ASN A 443 7.20 1.82 41.29
CA ASN A 443 8.16 2.21 42.33
C ASN A 443 7.55 2.02 43.72
N GLU A 444 8.27 1.40 44.65
CA GLU A 444 7.79 1.14 46.01
C GLU A 444 7.28 2.41 46.73
N GLY A 445 8.04 3.51 46.63
CA GLY A 445 7.68 4.78 47.26
C GLY A 445 6.37 5.37 46.71
N GLN A 446 6.10 5.19 45.42
CA GLN A 446 4.86 5.65 44.79
C GLN A 446 3.65 4.80 45.21
N VAL A 447 3.81 3.47 45.32
CA VAL A 447 2.77 2.58 45.84
C VAL A 447 2.43 2.93 47.30
N ARG A 448 3.46 3.15 48.12
CA ARG A 448 3.30 3.61 49.51
C ARG A 448 2.51 4.91 49.58
N GLN A 449 2.83 5.85 48.71
CA GLN A 449 2.16 7.15 48.65
C GLN A 449 0.70 7.05 48.23
N VAL A 450 0.38 6.17 47.26
CA VAL A 450 -1.01 5.89 46.87
C VAL A 450 -1.82 5.40 48.08
N ILE A 451 -1.33 4.35 48.75
CA ILE A 451 -2.03 3.74 49.89
C ILE A 451 -2.17 4.76 51.04
N GLN A 452 -1.11 5.51 51.35
CA GLN A 452 -1.14 6.55 52.40
C GLN A 452 -2.19 7.62 52.12
N ASN A 453 -2.24 8.17 50.91
CA ASN A 453 -3.22 9.20 50.55
C ASN A 453 -4.66 8.68 50.62
N LEU A 454 -4.92 7.44 50.17
CA LEU A 454 -6.25 6.84 50.25
C LEU A 454 -6.68 6.62 51.71
N ILE A 455 -5.81 6.07 52.55
CA ILE A 455 -6.10 5.84 53.97
C ILE A 455 -6.29 7.17 54.73
N LEU A 456 -5.46 8.18 54.48
CA LEU A 456 -5.61 9.50 55.10
C LEU A 456 -6.93 10.17 54.69
N ASN A 457 -7.33 10.06 53.42
CA ASN A 457 -8.61 10.59 52.95
C ASN A 457 -9.81 9.91 53.63
N ALA A 458 -9.74 8.59 53.80
CA ALA A 458 -10.75 7.79 54.52
C ALA A 458 -10.84 8.21 56.00
N ILE A 459 -9.70 8.34 56.69
CA ILE A 459 -9.64 8.80 58.10
C ILE A 459 -10.23 10.20 58.26
N GLN A 460 -9.98 11.09 57.31
CA GLN A 460 -10.55 12.44 57.32
C GLN A 460 -12.05 12.44 57.02
N ALA A 461 -12.59 11.42 56.34
CA ALA A 461 -14.02 11.34 56.00
C ALA A 461 -14.88 10.84 57.17
N VAL A 462 -14.33 9.97 58.04
CA VAL A 462 -15.03 9.41 59.21
C VAL A 462 -14.92 10.28 60.48
N GLU A 463 -14.13 11.35 60.44
CA GLU A 463 -13.88 12.33 61.51
C GLU A 463 -13.52 11.77 62.90
N GLU A 464 -14.53 11.38 63.70
CA GLU A 464 -14.39 10.90 65.08
C GLU A 464 -14.57 9.38 65.23
N SER A 465 -15.44 8.73 64.43
CA SER A 465 -15.70 7.29 64.49
C SER A 465 -16.18 6.74 63.15
N GLY A 466 -15.71 5.56 62.77
CA GLY A 466 -16.13 4.89 61.54
C GLY A 466 -15.31 3.64 61.26
N ASN A 467 -15.64 2.96 60.16
CA ASN A 467 -14.99 1.77 59.67
C ASN A 467 -14.29 2.06 58.34
N ILE A 468 -13.04 1.62 58.23
CA ILE A 468 -12.25 1.71 57.00
C ILE A 468 -11.80 0.30 56.63
N SER A 469 -12.13 -0.16 55.44
CA SER A 469 -11.61 -1.41 54.87
C SER A 469 -10.56 -1.15 53.80
N LEU A 470 -9.47 -1.93 53.85
CA LEU A 470 -8.45 -1.99 52.81
C LEU A 470 -8.47 -3.38 52.18
N GLU A 471 -8.79 -3.43 50.91
CA GLU A 471 -8.99 -4.62 50.10
C GLU A 471 -7.90 -4.73 49.02
N ILE A 472 -7.09 -5.80 49.03
CA ILE A 472 -5.94 -5.98 48.13
C ILE A 472 -5.95 -7.37 47.48
N TRP A 473 -5.98 -7.42 46.15
CA TRP A 473 -5.88 -8.66 45.38
C TRP A 473 -5.43 -8.44 43.94
N MET A 474 -5.04 -9.53 43.27
CA MET A 474 -4.81 -9.53 41.83
C MET A 474 -6.14 -9.66 41.06
N THR A 475 -6.32 -8.85 40.01
CA THR A 475 -7.51 -8.92 39.14
C THR A 475 -7.13 -8.77 37.67
N LYS A 476 -8.02 -9.21 36.77
CA LYS A 476 -7.90 -8.96 35.32
C LYS A 476 -9.03 -8.04 34.89
N LEU A 477 -8.68 -6.92 34.25
CA LEU A 477 -9.66 -6.00 33.68
C LEU A 477 -10.05 -6.44 32.25
N GLU A 478 -10.96 -5.70 31.60
CA GLU A 478 -11.48 -6.00 30.26
C GLU A 478 -10.38 -6.15 29.18
N ASP A 479 -9.24 -5.48 29.37
CA ASP A 479 -8.05 -5.57 28.52
C ASP A 479 -7.23 -6.86 28.72
N LYS A 480 -7.70 -7.79 29.56
CA LYS A 480 -7.07 -9.07 29.93
C LYS A 480 -5.69 -8.92 30.58
N LYS A 481 -5.26 -7.72 30.95
CA LYS A 481 -4.01 -7.49 31.69
C LYS A 481 -4.23 -7.73 33.19
N GLU A 482 -3.19 -8.19 33.86
CA GLU A 482 -3.21 -8.37 35.32
C GLU A 482 -2.90 -7.05 36.02
N TYR A 483 -3.70 -6.74 37.02
CA TYR A 483 -3.56 -5.56 37.86
C TYR A 483 -3.56 -5.96 39.34
N ALA A 484 -2.71 -5.30 40.12
CA ALA A 484 -2.85 -5.24 41.57
C ALA A 484 -3.94 -4.23 41.91
N GLN A 485 -5.05 -4.72 42.47
CA GLN A 485 -6.13 -3.88 42.96
C GLN A 485 -5.86 -3.46 44.41
N ILE A 486 -6.05 -2.17 44.67
CA ILE A 486 -6.02 -1.55 46.00
C ILE A 486 -7.34 -0.80 46.15
N LYS A 487 -8.22 -1.29 47.00
CA LYS A 487 -9.52 -0.68 47.27
C LYS A 487 -9.58 -0.22 48.72
N VAL A 488 -9.89 1.05 48.93
CA VAL A 488 -10.12 1.62 50.26
C VAL A 488 -11.56 2.07 50.34
N THR A 489 -12.30 1.55 51.32
CA THR A 489 -13.69 1.92 51.58
C THR A 489 -13.83 2.48 52.98
N ASP A 490 -14.51 3.62 53.09
CA ASP A 490 -14.91 4.25 54.35
C ASP A 490 -16.43 4.39 54.44
N ASP A 491 -16.97 4.51 55.65
CA ASP A 491 -18.37 4.79 55.96
C ASP A 491 -18.59 6.26 56.40
N GLY A 492 -17.76 7.18 55.89
CA GLY A 492 -17.77 8.59 56.25
C GLY A 492 -18.83 9.43 55.53
N CYS A 493 -18.58 10.74 55.45
CA CYS A 493 -19.53 11.73 54.90
C CYS A 493 -19.89 11.56 53.41
N GLY A 494 -19.11 10.79 52.64
CA GLY A 494 -19.34 10.60 51.21
C GLY A 494 -19.04 11.85 50.35
N ILE A 495 -19.35 11.76 49.05
CA ILE A 495 -19.09 12.79 48.03
C ILE A 495 -20.36 12.97 47.20
N GLU A 496 -20.72 14.21 46.88
CA GLU A 496 -21.84 14.50 45.98
C GLU A 496 -21.53 14.07 44.54
N GLU A 497 -22.52 13.54 43.82
CA GLU A 497 -22.36 13.02 42.45
C GLU A 497 -21.75 14.04 41.47
N LYS A 498 -22.12 15.31 41.61
CA LYS A 498 -21.60 16.42 40.78
C LYS A 498 -20.10 16.67 40.98
N ASP A 499 -19.56 16.29 42.13
CA ASP A 499 -18.18 16.55 42.54
C ASP A 499 -17.25 15.36 42.29
N ILE A 500 -17.80 14.15 42.08
CA ILE A 500 -17.05 12.91 41.83
C ILE A 500 -15.99 13.06 40.72
N LYS A 501 -16.28 13.79 39.64
CA LYS A 501 -15.30 13.99 38.56
C LYS A 501 -14.21 15.01 38.91
N LYS A 502 -14.51 15.95 39.80
CA LYS A 502 -13.62 17.05 40.20
C LYS A 502 -12.65 16.66 41.31
N VAL A 503 -12.90 15.58 42.05
CA VAL A 503 -12.03 15.15 43.16
C VAL A 503 -10.60 14.79 42.75
N PHE A 504 -10.36 14.56 41.47
CA PHE A 504 -9.02 14.33 40.91
C PHE A 504 -8.34 15.62 40.44
N GLU A 505 -9.05 16.74 40.40
CA GLU A 505 -8.49 18.05 40.08
C GLU A 505 -7.70 18.59 41.28
N PRO A 506 -6.47 19.12 41.07
CA PRO A 506 -5.71 19.74 42.16
C PRO A 506 -6.50 20.85 42.85
N PHE A 507 -6.35 20.94 44.18
CA PHE A 507 -6.98 21.95 45.05
C PHE A 507 -8.50 21.80 45.24
N PHE A 508 -9.13 20.81 44.63
CA PHE A 508 -10.54 20.53 44.87
C PHE A 508 -10.73 19.81 46.22
N THR A 509 -11.50 20.41 47.14
CA THR A 509 -11.83 19.82 48.44
C THR A 509 -13.09 20.45 49.01
N ASN A 510 -13.97 19.62 49.60
CA ASN A 510 -15.13 20.06 50.37
C ASN A 510 -14.87 20.02 51.89
N LYS A 511 -13.64 19.72 52.31
CA LYS A 511 -13.23 19.58 53.72
C LYS A 511 -12.46 20.82 54.18
N GLU A 512 -12.81 21.38 55.35
CA GLU A 512 -12.16 22.59 55.93
C GLU A 512 -10.65 22.44 56.16
N LYS A 513 -10.15 21.22 56.40
CA LYS A 513 -8.73 20.94 56.67
C LYS A 513 -8.00 20.20 55.54
N GLY A 514 -8.66 19.97 54.40
CA GLY A 514 -8.09 19.24 53.27
C GLY A 514 -7.25 20.15 52.37
N THR A 515 -6.12 19.65 51.87
CA THR A 515 -5.30 20.37 50.87
C THR A 515 -5.86 20.25 49.45
N GLY A 516 -6.75 19.27 49.21
CA GLY A 516 -7.28 18.95 47.87
C GLY A 516 -6.24 18.35 46.91
N LEU A 517 -5.06 17.95 47.41
CA LEU A 517 -3.96 17.43 46.58
C LEU A 517 -3.86 15.90 46.62
N GLY A 518 -4.39 15.23 47.64
CA GLY A 518 -4.20 13.80 47.86
C GLY A 518 -4.67 12.93 46.69
N LEU A 519 -5.93 13.05 46.27
CA LEU A 519 -6.48 12.27 45.14
C LEU A 519 -5.88 12.68 43.79
N ALA A 520 -5.51 13.95 43.62
CA ALA A 520 -4.79 14.41 42.43
C ALA A 520 -3.40 13.73 42.31
N ILE A 521 -2.68 13.58 43.43
CA ILE A 521 -1.42 12.84 43.48
C ILE A 521 -1.65 11.36 43.16
N VAL A 522 -2.67 10.73 43.75
CA VAL A 522 -3.01 9.33 43.46
C VAL A 522 -3.30 9.14 41.97
N SER A 523 -4.19 9.97 41.41
CA SER A 523 -4.56 9.92 39.98
C SER A 523 -3.32 10.02 39.09
N ARG A 524 -2.46 11.02 39.36
CA ARG A 524 -1.22 11.22 38.62
C ARG A 524 -0.28 10.02 38.68
N ILE A 525 -0.09 9.41 39.86
CA ILE A 525 0.76 8.23 40.03
C ILE A 525 0.20 7.05 39.23
N VAL A 526 -1.10 6.81 39.35
CA VAL A 526 -1.80 5.71 38.68
C VAL A 526 -1.70 5.87 37.16
N ASP A 527 -2.00 7.06 36.64
CA ASP A 527 -1.90 7.39 35.22
C ASP A 527 -0.46 7.21 34.70
N GLY A 528 0.55 7.63 35.47
CA GLY A 528 1.96 7.50 35.07
C GLY A 528 2.46 6.07 34.96
N TYR A 529 1.84 5.13 35.66
CA TYR A 529 2.10 3.69 35.50
C TYR A 529 1.19 3.03 34.47
N GLY A 530 0.21 3.74 33.89
CA GLY A 530 -0.80 3.16 33.00
C GLY A 530 -1.85 2.32 33.75
N GLY A 531 -2.07 2.66 35.02
CA GLY A 531 -3.11 2.08 35.86
C GLY A 531 -4.48 2.71 35.60
N LYS A 532 -5.45 2.36 36.43
CA LYS A 532 -6.81 2.93 36.41
C LYS A 532 -7.25 3.28 37.82
N ILE A 533 -8.12 4.27 37.97
CA ILE A 533 -8.73 4.67 39.24
C ILE A 533 -10.24 4.84 39.06
N ALA A 534 -11.00 4.40 40.05
CA ALA A 534 -12.44 4.61 40.13
C ALA A 534 -12.84 5.03 41.54
N ILE A 535 -13.94 5.77 41.64
CA ILE A 535 -14.52 6.17 42.90
C ILE A 535 -16.04 5.96 42.85
N GLU A 536 -16.55 5.33 43.90
CA GLU A 536 -17.98 5.12 44.13
C GLU A 536 -18.28 5.74 45.50
N SER A 537 -19.22 6.67 45.56
CA SER A 537 -19.52 7.39 46.81
C SER A 537 -20.98 7.77 46.86
N VAL A 538 -21.55 7.69 48.05
CA VAL A 538 -22.91 8.16 48.34
C VAL A 538 -22.85 9.00 49.62
N VAL A 539 -23.44 10.18 49.56
CA VAL A 539 -23.47 11.13 50.69
C VAL A 539 -24.03 10.44 51.94
N ASN A 540 -23.32 10.57 53.06
CA ASN A 540 -23.61 9.95 54.37
C ASN A 540 -23.63 8.41 54.41
N GLN A 541 -23.17 7.73 53.35
CA GLN A 541 -22.98 6.27 53.37
C GLN A 541 -21.50 5.87 53.23
N GLY A 542 -20.67 6.77 52.72
CA GLY A 542 -19.23 6.58 52.62
C GLY A 542 -18.69 6.62 51.19
N THR A 543 -17.42 6.27 51.05
CA THR A 543 -16.68 6.34 49.79
C THR A 543 -15.83 5.10 49.59
N SER A 544 -15.82 4.58 48.37
CA SER A 544 -14.96 3.49 47.94
C SER A 544 -14.08 3.96 46.77
N VAL A 545 -12.78 4.04 47.02
CA VAL A 545 -11.78 4.36 45.99
C VAL A 545 -11.06 3.09 45.59
N THR A 546 -11.09 2.75 44.30
CA THR A 546 -10.39 1.58 43.76
C THR A 546 -9.30 2.00 42.80
N VAL A 547 -8.09 1.52 43.04
CA VAL A 547 -6.91 1.74 42.21
C VAL A 547 -6.44 0.41 41.64
N TRP A 548 -6.13 0.39 40.35
CA TRP A 548 -5.55 -0.75 39.64
C TRP A 548 -4.18 -0.36 39.09
N LEU A 549 -3.12 -0.96 39.62
CA LEU A 549 -1.75 -0.80 39.11
C LEU A 549 -1.32 -2.04 38.31
N PRO A 550 -0.57 -1.91 37.20
CA PRO A 550 -0.16 -3.07 36.40
C PRO A 550 0.62 -4.09 37.23
N GLY A 551 0.35 -5.39 37.06
CA GLY A 551 0.99 -6.47 37.81
C GLY A 551 2.32 -6.98 37.22
N ARG A 552 2.55 -6.77 35.92
CA ARG A 552 3.76 -7.20 35.19
C ARG A 552 3.95 -6.44 33.88
#